data_AF-A0AA42EG33-F1
#
_entry.id   AF-A0AA42EG33-F1
#
_cell.length_a   1.000
_cell.length_b   1.000
_cell.length_c   1.000
_cell.angle_alpha   90.00
_cell.angle_beta   90.00
_cell.angle_gamma   90.00
#
_symmetry.space_group_name_H-M   'P 1'
#
loop_
_entity.id
_entity.type
_entity.pdbx_description
1 polymer ?
#
loop_
_entity_poly.entity_id
_entity_poly.type
_entity_poly.pdbx_seq_one_letter_code
_entity_poly.pdbx_strand_id
1 'polypeptide(L)'
;MRVVEDRASRLALQSSGFANAVTCILDKPEGTLRVQRKVLLWPRSPIEAPLDAVEDVTVSEVKDPASGTHLHIPVLHLATGQLVSLSSTDEGNATEVVEKIRAFLDIDGDGGDLAVPRR
;
A
#
# COMPACT_ATOMS: atom_id res chain seq x y z
N MET A 1 -6.19 5.98 5.00
CA MET A 1 -4.82 6.38 4.60
C MET A 1 -4.86 7.80 4.03
N ARG A 2 -3.78 8.57 4.03
CA ARG A 2 -3.77 9.94 3.50
C ARG A 2 -2.61 10.14 2.53
N VAL A 3 -2.87 10.85 1.44
CA VAL A 3 -1.82 11.36 0.55
C VAL A 3 -1.18 12.61 1.18
N VAL A 4 0.12 12.56 1.40
CA VAL A 4 0.92 13.63 2.02
C VAL A 4 1.69 14.43 0.96
N GLU A 5 2.13 13.77 -0.10
CA GLU A 5 2.76 14.39 -1.26
C GLU A 5 2.27 13.69 -2.52
N ASP A 6 1.84 14.46 -3.52
CA ASP A 6 1.40 13.98 -4.83
C ASP A 6 2.05 14.89 -5.89
N ARG A 7 3.21 14.45 -6.40
CA ARG A 7 3.98 15.15 -7.43
C ARG A 7 4.39 14.15 -8.49
N ALA A 8 4.65 14.64 -9.71
CA ALA A 8 5.10 13.80 -10.82
C ALA A 8 6.35 12.96 -10.50
N SER A 9 7.24 13.46 -9.64
CA SER A 9 8.49 12.79 -9.25
C SER A 9 8.39 11.99 -7.94
N ARG A 10 7.39 12.25 -7.09
CA ARG A 10 7.31 11.66 -5.76
C ARG A 10 5.88 11.56 -5.25
N LEU A 11 5.51 10.39 -4.76
CA LEU A 11 4.24 10.11 -4.10
C LEU A 11 4.51 9.65 -2.66
N ALA A 12 3.94 10.32 -1.68
CA ALA A 12 4.05 9.95 -0.27
C ALA A 12 2.68 9.74 0.35
N LEU A 13 2.48 8.57 0.97
CA LEU A 13 1.26 8.16 1.64
C LEU A 13 1.56 7.90 3.11
N GLN A 14 0.64 8.31 3.97
CA GLN A 14 0.76 8.09 5.40
C GLN A 14 -0.56 7.63 6.00
N SER A 15 -0.48 6.61 6.84
CA SER A 15 -1.50 6.20 7.78
C SER A 15 -1.01 6.49 9.18
N SER A 16 -1.83 7.18 9.98
CA SER A 16 -1.53 7.49 11.38
C SER A 16 -2.61 6.88 12.27
N GLY A 17 -2.18 5.93 13.10
CA GLY A 17 -2.94 5.40 14.22
C GLY A 17 -2.10 5.45 15.49
N PHE A 18 -2.77 5.47 16.65
CA PHE A 18 -2.09 5.53 17.94
C PHE A 18 -1.16 4.32 18.17
N ALA A 19 -1.63 3.14 17.77
CA ALA A 19 -0.83 1.91 17.83
C ALA A 19 -0.06 1.63 16.54
N ASN A 20 -0.62 1.90 15.36
CA ASN A 20 -0.02 1.50 14.09
C ASN A 20 0.08 2.69 13.16
N ALA A 21 1.25 2.88 12.55
CA ALA A 21 1.44 3.91 11.52
C ALA A 21 2.25 3.32 10.37
N VAL A 22 1.92 3.75 9.15
CA VAL A 22 2.64 3.34 7.95
C VAL A 22 2.90 4.55 7.09
N THR A 23 4.12 4.67 6.60
CA THR A 23 4.53 5.67 5.63
C THR A 23 5.05 4.95 4.40
N CYS A 24 4.46 5.21 3.24
CA CYS A 24 4.91 4.72 1.95
C CYS A 24 5.41 5.90 1.13
N ILE A 25 6.61 5.79 0.56
CA ILE A 25 7.22 6.80 -0.30
C ILE A 25 7.65 6.11 -1.58
N LEU A 26 7.17 6.62 -2.71
CA LEU A 26 7.58 6.26 -4.05
C LEU A 26 8.33 7.44 -4.64
N ASP A 27 9.59 7.26 -4.99
CA ASP A 27 10.49 8.31 -5.46
C ASP A 27 11.06 7.91 -6.83
N LYS A 28 10.66 8.62 -7.89
CA LYS A 28 11.14 8.36 -9.26
C LYS A 28 12.60 8.76 -9.47
N PRO A 29 13.07 9.95 -9.01
CA PRO A 29 14.49 10.32 -9.10
C PRO A 29 15.43 9.28 -8.48
N GLU A 30 15.11 8.77 -7.30
CA GLU A 30 15.91 7.75 -6.63
C GLU A 30 15.62 6.34 -7.15
N GLY A 31 14.51 6.15 -7.88
CA GLY A 31 14.05 4.85 -8.36
C GLY A 31 13.71 3.89 -7.21
N THR A 32 13.21 4.41 -6.08
CA THR A 32 13.00 3.62 -4.86
C THR A 32 11.57 3.70 -4.33
N LEU A 33 11.10 2.54 -3.85
CA LEU A 33 9.97 2.38 -2.96
C LEU A 33 10.48 2.21 -1.53
N ARG A 34 9.91 2.96 -0.59
CA ARG A 34 10.19 2.83 0.84
C ARG A 34 8.91 2.74 1.64
N VAL A 35 8.73 1.65 2.37
CA VAL A 35 7.60 1.45 3.29
C VAL A 35 8.10 1.32 4.72
N GLN A 36 7.85 2.35 5.52
CA GLN A 36 8.16 2.36 6.94
C GLN A 36 6.90 2.06 7.75
N ARG A 37 7.01 1.15 8.72
CA ARG A 37 5.89 0.76 9.59
C ARG A 37 6.27 0.94 11.04
N LYS A 38 5.32 1.37 11.86
CA LYS A 38 5.42 1.42 13.32
C LYS A 38 4.29 0.59 13.90
N VAL A 39 4.62 -0.23 14.90
CA VAL A 39 3.66 -1.04 15.66
C VAL A 39 3.89 -0.77 17.14
N LEU A 40 2.84 -0.34 17.83
CA LEU A 40 2.83 0.13 19.22
C LEU A 40 3.93 1.16 19.53
N LEU A 41 4.22 2.09 18.61
CA LEU A 41 5.36 3.03 18.65
C LEU A 41 6.76 2.45 18.35
N TRP A 42 6.92 1.13 18.20
CA TRP A 42 8.19 0.55 17.78
C TRP A 42 8.33 0.59 16.25
N PRO A 43 9.40 1.22 15.72
CA PRO A 43 9.68 1.17 14.29
C PRO A 43 10.06 -0.25 13.89
N ARG A 44 9.42 -0.75 12.84
CA ARG A 44 9.80 -2.00 12.17
C ARG A 44 10.87 -1.67 11.13
N SER A 45 11.63 -2.69 10.74
CA SER A 45 12.57 -2.56 9.63
C SER A 45 11.84 -2.02 8.40
N PRO A 46 12.33 -0.93 7.79
CA PRO A 46 11.75 -0.40 6.57
C PRO A 46 11.89 -1.44 5.47
N ILE A 47 10.88 -1.53 4.62
CA ILE A 47 10.98 -2.27 3.37
C ILE A 47 11.44 -1.27 2.33
N GLU A 48 12.59 -1.53 1.73
CA GLU A 48 13.12 -0.77 0.61
C GLU A 48 13.22 -1.69 -0.60
N ALA A 49 12.69 -1.24 -1.72
CA ALA A 49 12.73 -1.96 -2.99
C ALA A 49 12.93 -0.98 -4.14
N PRO A 50 13.46 -1.43 -5.29
CA PRO A 50 13.41 -0.67 -6.53
C PRO A 50 11.97 -0.34 -6.93
N LEU A 51 11.74 0.82 -7.54
CA LEU A 51 10.39 1.25 -7.94
C LEU A 51 9.82 0.37 -9.06
N ASP A 52 10.68 -0.10 -9.97
CA ASP A 52 10.37 -1.06 -11.04
C ASP A 52 10.12 -2.49 -10.53
N ALA A 53 10.41 -2.77 -9.25
CA ALA A 53 10.05 -4.03 -8.63
C ALA A 53 8.57 -4.12 -8.27
N VAL A 54 7.79 -3.03 -8.36
CA VAL A 54 6.34 -3.04 -8.12
C VAL A 54 5.64 -3.47 -9.41
N GLU A 55 5.03 -4.66 -9.40
CA GLU A 55 4.33 -5.21 -10.57
C GLU A 55 2.87 -4.78 -10.61
N ASP A 56 2.20 -4.76 -9.46
CA ASP A 56 0.81 -4.34 -9.34
C ASP A 56 0.52 -3.83 -7.93
N VAL A 57 -0.64 -3.19 -7.78
CA VAL A 57 -1.19 -2.72 -6.52
C VAL A 57 -2.67 -3.08 -6.49
N THR A 58 -3.12 -3.76 -5.44
CA THR A 58 -4.53 -4.16 -5.31
C THR A 58 -5.11 -3.76 -3.96
N VAL A 59 -6.45 -3.79 -3.87
CA VAL A 59 -7.16 -3.72 -2.59
C VAL A 59 -7.42 -5.14 -2.11
N SER A 60 -6.84 -5.52 -0.98
CA SER A 60 -7.19 -6.76 -0.28
C SER A 60 -8.31 -6.49 0.71
N GLU A 61 -9.39 -7.25 0.62
CA GLU A 61 -10.46 -7.27 1.61
C GLU A 61 -10.20 -8.37 2.63
N VAL A 62 -10.16 -8.02 3.91
CA VAL A 62 -9.98 -8.97 5.01
C VAL A 62 -11.07 -8.75 6.03
N LYS A 63 -11.81 -9.81 6.37
CA LYS A 63 -12.78 -9.75 7.46
C LYS A 63 -12.06 -9.87 8.79
N ASP A 64 -12.15 -8.83 9.61
CA ASP A 64 -11.61 -8.84 10.97
C ASP A 64 -12.40 -9.84 11.84
N PRO A 65 -11.75 -10.88 12.40
CA PRO A 65 -12.47 -11.92 13.13
C PRO A 65 -13.03 -11.45 14.48
N ALA A 66 -12.47 -10.37 15.05
CA ALA A 66 -12.90 -9.84 16.34
C ALA A 66 -14.17 -8.98 16.23
N SER A 67 -14.25 -8.13 15.21
CA SER A 67 -15.36 -7.19 15.00
C SER A 67 -16.34 -7.62 13.90
N GLY A 68 -15.95 -8.57 13.04
CA GLY A 68 -16.71 -8.92 11.83
C GLY A 68 -16.65 -7.86 10.72
N THR A 69 -15.90 -6.78 10.92
CA THR A 69 -15.78 -5.65 9.98
C THR A 69 -14.92 -6.04 8.79
N HIS A 70 -15.32 -5.60 7.60
CA HIS A 70 -14.51 -5.73 6.39
C HIS A 70 -13.46 -4.62 6.37
N LEU A 71 -12.19 -5.01 6.32
CA LEU A 71 -11.05 -4.11 6.24
C LEU A 71 -10.54 -4.11 4.79
N HIS A 72 -10.43 -2.92 4.20
CA HIS A 72 -9.86 -2.75 2.87
C HIS A 72 -8.42 -2.27 3.01
N ILE A 73 -7.48 -3.04 2.47
CA ILE A 73 -6.04 -2.83 2.66
C ILE A 73 -5.38 -2.70 1.29
N PRO A 74 -4.80 -1.54 0.93
CA PRO A 74 -3.94 -1.43 -0.24
C PRO A 74 -2.68 -2.28 -0.06
N VAL A 75 -2.39 -3.13 -1.04
CA VAL A 75 -1.26 -4.05 -1.05
C VAL A 75 -0.43 -3.83 -2.31
N LEU A 76 0.87 -3.59 -2.13
CA LEU A 76 1.85 -3.58 -3.22
C LEU A 76 2.30 -5.03 -3.49
N HIS A 77 2.30 -5.42 -4.75
CA HIS A 77 2.82 -6.70 -5.23
C HIS A 77 4.19 -6.47 -5.83
N LEU A 78 5.21 -7.03 -5.21
CA LEU A 78 6.58 -6.93 -5.70
C LEU A 78 6.90 -8.14 -6.60
N ALA A 79 7.73 -7.94 -7.62
CA ALA A 79 8.20 -8.97 -8.56
C ALA A 79 8.90 -10.15 -7.88
N THR A 80 9.36 -9.98 -6.64
CA THR A 80 9.91 -11.05 -5.80
C THR A 80 8.84 -11.99 -5.24
N GLY A 81 7.56 -11.74 -5.50
CA GLY A 81 6.41 -12.39 -4.87
C GLY A 81 6.09 -11.86 -3.47
N GLN A 82 6.80 -10.81 -3.01
CA GLN A 82 6.55 -10.21 -1.70
C GLN A 82 5.35 -9.27 -1.75
N LEU A 83 4.41 -9.46 -0.82
CA LEU A 83 3.26 -8.57 -0.62
C LEU A 83 3.53 -7.56 0.49
N VAL A 84 3.30 -6.27 0.21
CA VAL A 84 3.52 -5.18 1.17
C VAL A 84 2.21 -4.43 1.44
N SER A 85 1.63 -4.67 2.62
CA SER A 85 0.41 -3.99 3.07
C SER A 85 0.68 -2.59 3.61
N LEU A 86 -0.09 -1.60 3.14
CA LEU A 86 0.12 -0.19 3.48
C LEU A 86 -0.69 0.28 4.69
N SER A 87 -1.95 -0.13 4.86
CA SER A 87 -2.77 -0.03 6.10
C SER A 87 -4.23 -0.23 5.73
N SER A 88 -5.04 -0.77 6.65
CA SER A 88 -6.49 -0.79 6.47
C SER A 88 -7.06 0.63 6.43
N THR A 89 -8.02 0.84 5.56
CA THR A 89 -8.81 2.07 5.45
C THR A 89 -10.22 1.71 4.96
N ASP A 90 -11.11 2.69 4.88
CA ASP A 90 -12.40 2.53 4.20
C ASP A 90 -12.23 2.17 2.72
N GLU A 91 -13.21 1.49 2.14
CA GLU A 91 -13.18 0.99 0.76
C GLU A 91 -12.84 2.08 -0.27
N GLY A 92 -13.55 3.22 -0.21
CA GLY A 92 -13.36 4.32 -1.17
C GLY A 92 -11.94 4.86 -1.15
N ASN A 93 -11.39 5.09 0.04
CA ASN A 93 -10.01 5.55 0.19
C ASN A 93 -8.98 4.48 -0.20
N ALA A 94 -9.28 3.19 0.03
CA ALA A 94 -8.39 2.11 -0.41
C ALA A 94 -8.27 2.11 -1.94
N THR A 95 -9.40 2.20 -2.64
CA THR A 95 -9.45 2.28 -4.11
C THR A 95 -8.74 3.52 -4.63
N GLU A 96 -9.02 4.71 -4.06
CA GLU A 96 -8.36 5.96 -4.47
C GLU A 96 -6.83 5.87 -4.32
N VAL A 97 -6.34 5.29 -3.22
CA VAL A 97 -4.90 5.11 -3.01
C VAL A 97 -4.30 4.16 -4.04
N VAL A 98 -4.96 3.03 -4.33
CA VAL A 98 -4.48 2.08 -5.34
C VAL A 98 -4.42 2.74 -6.72
N GLU A 99 -5.46 3.47 -7.12
CA GLU A 99 -5.50 4.20 -8.38
C GLU A 99 -4.38 5.25 -8.46
N LYS A 100 -4.14 6.00 -7.38
CA LYS A 100 -3.04 6.98 -7.33
C LYS A 100 -1.67 6.33 -7.47
N ILE A 101 -1.44 5.19 -6.82
CA ILE A 101 -0.15 4.49 -6.95
C ILE A 101 0.00 3.94 -8.37
N ARG A 102 -1.05 3.31 -8.93
CA ARG A 102 -1.04 2.80 -10.31
C ARG A 102 -0.76 3.92 -11.31
N ALA A 103 -1.46 5.03 -11.22
CA ALA A 103 -1.25 6.21 -12.07
C ALA A 103 0.16 6.80 -11.90
N PHE A 104 0.71 6.81 -10.69
CA PHE A 104 2.08 7.28 -10.45
C PHE A 104 3.12 6.36 -11.10
N LEU A 105 2.89 5.05 -11.06
CA LEU A 105 3.77 4.01 -11.60
C LEU A 105 3.57 3.70 -13.08
N ASP A 106 2.54 4.26 -13.72
CA ASP A 106 2.13 3.94 -15.09
C ASP A 106 1.77 2.45 -15.26
N ILE A 107 1.16 1.87 -14.23
CA ILE A 107 0.64 0.49 -14.24
C ILE A 107 -0.78 0.53 -14.79
N ASP A 108 -0.99 0.01 -15.99
CA ASP A 108 -2.31 -0.13 -16.59
C ASP A 108 -3.19 -1.03 -15.71
N GLY A 109 -4.41 -0.56 -15.42
CA GLY A 109 -5.33 -1.16 -14.46
C GLY A 109 -5.98 -2.49 -14.88
N ASP A 110 -5.24 -3.41 -15.51
CA ASP A 110 -5.73 -4.75 -15.86
C ASP A 110 -5.48 -5.80 -14.75
N GLY A 111 -5.22 -5.35 -13.52
CA GLY A 111 -5.17 -6.19 -12.32
C GLY A 111 -6.58 -6.45 -11.76
N GLY A 112 -7.46 -6.99 -12.59
CA GLY A 112 -8.72 -7.58 -12.16
C GLY A 112 -8.43 -8.91 -11.43
N ASP A 113 -9.03 -9.07 -10.26
CA ASP A 113 -9.33 -10.39 -9.67
C ASP A 113 -8.13 -11.28 -9.30
N LEU A 114 -7.21 -10.81 -8.44
CA LEU A 114 -6.38 -11.73 -7.65
C LEU A 114 -7.12 -12.13 -6.36
N ALA A 115 -8.06 -13.05 -6.55
CA ALA A 115 -8.46 -14.13 -5.66
C ALA A 115 -8.24 -13.92 -4.15
N VAL A 116 -9.34 -13.61 -3.46
CA VAL A 116 -9.51 -13.97 -2.04
C VAL A 116 -9.33 -15.49 -1.92
N PRO A 117 -8.33 -16.01 -1.17
CA PRO A 117 -8.31 -17.43 -0.87
C PRO A 117 -9.50 -17.75 0.04
N ARG A 118 -10.55 -18.30 -0.55
CA ARG A 118 -11.65 -18.92 0.21
C ARG A 118 -11.06 -20.10 0.99
N ARG A 119 -11.01 -19.97 2.31
CA ARG A 119 -10.95 -21.11 3.24
C ARG A 119 -12.29 -21.24 3.93
#